data_AF-A0A7J2YSP4-F1
#
_entry.id   AF-A0A7J2YSP4-F1
#
_cell.length_a   1.000
_cell.length_b   1.000
_cell.length_c   1.000
_cell.angle_alpha   90.00
_cell.angle_beta   90.00
_cell.angle_gamma   90.00
#
_symmetry.space_group_name_H-M   'P 1'
#
loop_
_entity.id
_entity.type
_entity.pdbx_description
1 polymer ?
#
loop_
_entity_poly.entity_id
_entity_poly.type
_entity_poly.pdbx_seq_one_letter_code
_entity_poly.pdbx_strand_id
1 'polypeptide(L)'
;MSADDVRDVINVSSADIPDDKILKMIKRAEVTLELETGKDIDYSECSDAEKEFITVLAAVYAVCYLTGGSAVGLSFTVGDQNVNILSKAPPLDVLQSELERILRSLKLPYVGSA
;
A
#
# COMPACT_ATOMS: atom_id res chain seq x y z
N MET A 1 -1.45 -1.58 -12.31
CA MET A 1 -2.18 -0.58 -11.50
C MET A 1 -1.76 0.84 -11.91
N SER A 2 -2.51 1.86 -11.53
CA SER A 2 -2.23 3.28 -11.79
C SER A 2 -2.06 4.08 -10.49
N ALA A 3 -1.62 5.33 -10.60
CA ALA A 3 -1.57 6.23 -9.45
C ALA A 3 -2.96 6.56 -8.89
N ASP A 4 -3.98 6.56 -9.74
CA ASP A 4 -5.37 6.81 -9.31
C ASP A 4 -5.93 5.64 -8.49
N ASP A 5 -5.55 4.39 -8.78
CA ASP A 5 -5.96 3.22 -7.97
C ASP A 5 -5.58 3.43 -6.48
N VAL A 6 -4.39 3.99 -6.21
CA VAL A 6 -3.92 4.25 -4.84
C VAL A 6 -4.62 5.45 -4.21
N ARG A 7 -4.88 6.51 -4.99
CA ARG A 7 -5.53 7.73 -4.49
C ARG A 7 -6.98 7.47 -4.11
N ASP A 8 -7.67 6.61 -4.85
CA ASP A 8 -9.07 6.25 -4.61
C ASP A 8 -9.24 5.60 -3.22
N VAL A 9 -8.30 4.71 -2.84
CA VAL A 9 -8.29 4.02 -1.53
C VAL A 9 -8.29 5.00 -0.35
N ILE A 10 -7.61 6.14 -0.48
CA ILE A 10 -7.50 7.16 0.58
C ILE A 10 -8.34 8.40 0.29
N ASN A 11 -9.16 8.37 -0.76
CA ASN A 11 -10.07 9.43 -1.19
C ASN A 11 -9.38 10.80 -1.34
N VAL A 12 -8.21 10.81 -2.00
CA VAL A 12 -7.45 12.03 -2.31
C VAL A 12 -7.36 12.26 -3.81
N SER A 13 -6.84 13.42 -4.21
CA SER A 13 -6.66 13.79 -5.62
C SER A 13 -5.18 13.94 -6.00
N SER A 14 -4.92 14.11 -7.30
CA SER A 14 -3.58 14.45 -7.80
C SER A 14 -3.05 15.79 -7.31
N ALA A 15 -3.92 16.68 -6.80
CA ALA A 15 -3.51 17.92 -6.15
C ALA A 15 -2.87 17.70 -4.76
N ASP A 16 -3.27 16.62 -4.07
CA ASP A 16 -2.75 16.27 -2.74
C ASP A 16 -1.43 15.52 -2.86
N ILE A 17 -1.35 14.56 -3.80
CA ILE A 17 -0.16 13.78 -4.08
C ILE A 17 0.05 13.64 -5.60
N PRO A 18 1.14 14.20 -6.17
CA PRO A 18 1.45 14.09 -7.59
C PRO A 18 1.82 12.67 -8.00
N ASP A 19 1.60 12.33 -9.27
CA ASP A 19 1.78 10.97 -9.82
C ASP A 19 3.18 10.42 -9.58
N ASP A 20 4.22 11.24 -9.78
CA ASP A 20 5.62 10.84 -9.54
C ASP A 20 5.87 10.34 -8.11
N LYS A 21 5.13 10.87 -7.12
CA LYS A 21 5.25 10.42 -5.73
C LYS A 21 4.52 9.10 -5.51
N ILE A 22 3.30 8.96 -6.03
CA ILE A 22 2.54 7.71 -5.94
C ILE A 22 3.28 6.57 -6.66
N LEU A 23 3.82 6.82 -7.86
CA LEU A 23 4.60 5.82 -8.61
C LEU A 23 5.83 5.34 -7.82
N LYS A 24 6.51 6.24 -7.11
CA LYS A 24 7.62 5.87 -6.22
C LYS A 24 7.14 5.04 -5.01
N MET A 25 5.94 5.33 -4.47
CA MET A 25 5.34 4.56 -3.38
C MET A 25 4.95 3.15 -3.85
N ILE A 26 4.34 3.03 -5.03
CA ILE A 26 4.01 1.75 -5.68
C ILE A 26 5.29 0.93 -5.87
N LYS A 27 6.34 1.50 -6.47
CA LYS A 27 7.60 0.78 -6.69
C LYS A 27 8.26 0.33 -5.38
N ARG A 28 8.16 1.11 -4.30
CA ARG A 28 8.64 0.70 -2.97
C ARG A 28 7.79 -0.43 -2.37
N ALA A 29 6.48 -0.39 -2.57
CA ALA A 29 5.57 -1.41 -2.08
C ALA A 29 5.76 -2.74 -2.81
N GLU A 30 5.97 -2.69 -4.12
CA GLU A 30 6.40 -3.83 -4.95
C GLU A 30 7.68 -4.45 -4.39
N VAL A 31 8.77 -3.68 -4.28
CA VAL A 31 10.05 -4.18 -3.72
C VAL A 31 9.87 -4.76 -2.30
N THR A 32 8.98 -4.18 -1.49
CA THR A 32 8.67 -4.72 -0.16
C THR A 32 8.01 -6.09 -0.29
N LEU A 33 7.04 -6.25 -1.19
CA LEU A 33 6.37 -7.53 -1.41
C LEU A 33 7.32 -8.59 -1.98
N GLU A 34 8.21 -8.21 -2.90
CA GLU A 34 9.25 -9.09 -3.43
C GLU A 34 10.17 -9.61 -2.31
N LEU A 35 10.63 -8.72 -1.42
CA LEU A 35 11.45 -9.11 -0.27
C LEU A 35 10.72 -10.04 0.69
N GLU A 36 9.42 -9.83 0.91
CA GLU A 36 8.62 -10.64 1.82
C GLU A 36 8.24 -12.01 1.24
N THR A 37 8.06 -12.11 -0.08
CA THR A 37 7.64 -13.35 -0.76
C THR A 37 8.80 -14.12 -1.38
N GLY A 38 9.94 -13.47 -1.59
CA GLY A 38 11.09 -14.01 -2.31
C GLY A 38 10.84 -14.19 -3.81
N LYS A 39 9.85 -13.49 -4.38
CA LYS A 39 9.46 -13.56 -5.79
C LYS A 39 9.76 -12.23 -6.49
N ASP A 40 10.03 -12.30 -7.79
CA ASP A 40 10.07 -11.13 -8.67
C ASP A 40 8.62 -10.76 -9.03
N ILE A 41 8.22 -9.51 -8.82
CA ILE A 41 6.84 -9.06 -8.95
C ILE A 41 6.81 -7.79 -9.80
N ASP A 42 6.12 -7.82 -10.93
CA ASP A 42 5.86 -6.62 -11.73
C ASP A 42 4.51 -6.01 -11.36
N TYR A 43 4.49 -4.80 -10.78
CA TYR A 43 3.25 -4.10 -10.43
C TYR A 43 2.34 -3.78 -11.64
N SER A 44 2.87 -3.85 -12.86
CA SER A 44 2.15 -3.69 -14.13
C SER A 44 1.44 -4.99 -14.56
N GLU A 45 2.01 -6.14 -14.20
CA GLU A 45 1.55 -7.48 -14.60
C GLU A 45 1.62 -8.45 -13.41
N CYS A 46 0.87 -8.14 -12.35
CA CYS A 46 0.79 -8.94 -11.14
C CYS A 46 -0.61 -9.55 -10.95
N SER A 47 -0.71 -10.58 -10.12
CA SER A 47 -1.98 -11.17 -9.72
C SER A 47 -2.84 -10.17 -8.94
N ASP A 48 -4.15 -10.39 -8.88
CA ASP A 48 -5.06 -9.50 -8.13
C ASP A 48 -4.65 -9.36 -6.65
N ALA A 49 -4.13 -10.42 -6.03
CA ALA A 49 -3.68 -10.39 -4.64
C ALA A 49 -2.40 -9.57 -4.44
N GLU A 50 -1.43 -9.67 -5.36
CA GLU A 50 -0.22 -8.84 -5.36
C GLU A 50 -0.57 -7.38 -5.64
N LYS A 51 -1.45 -7.15 -6.61
CA LYS A 51 -1.95 -5.82 -6.95
C LYS A 51 -2.62 -5.16 -5.75
N GLU A 52 -3.48 -5.88 -5.05
CA GLU A 52 -4.16 -5.38 -3.85
C GLU A 52 -3.16 -5.04 -2.74
N PHE A 53 -2.20 -5.95 -2.47
CA PHE A 53 -1.16 -5.69 -1.47
C PHE A 53 -0.37 -4.41 -1.77
N ILE A 54 0.11 -4.27 -3.00
CA ILE A 54 0.92 -3.12 -3.42
C ILE A 54 0.08 -1.83 -3.33
N THR A 55 -1.19 -1.89 -3.73
CA THR A 55 -2.10 -0.73 -3.68
C THR A 55 -2.35 -0.29 -2.24
N VAL A 56 -2.66 -1.21 -1.34
CA VAL A 56 -2.88 -0.94 0.09
C VAL A 56 -1.61 -0.41 0.76
N LEU A 57 -0.45 -1.00 0.48
CA LEU A 57 0.82 -0.53 1.05
C LEU A 57 1.22 0.86 0.53
N ALA A 58 1.03 1.11 -0.77
CA ALA A 58 1.26 2.43 -1.35
C ALA A 58 0.31 3.48 -0.75
N ALA A 59 -0.94 3.11 -0.47
CA ALA A 59 -1.91 3.97 0.22
C ALA A 59 -1.45 4.30 1.64
N VAL A 60 -0.92 3.32 2.40
CA VAL A 60 -0.31 3.57 3.72
C VAL A 60 0.86 4.54 3.62
N TYR A 61 1.75 4.36 2.64
CA TYR A 61 2.87 5.28 2.41
C TYR A 61 2.39 6.70 2.09
N ALA A 62 1.31 6.82 1.31
CA ALA A 62 0.67 8.09 1.00
C ALA A 62 0.09 8.77 2.24
N VAL A 63 -0.60 8.02 3.11
CA VAL A 63 -1.12 8.54 4.39
C VAL A 63 0.02 9.02 5.30
N CYS A 64 1.09 8.24 5.42
CA CYS A 64 2.27 8.63 6.21
C CYS A 64 2.90 9.91 5.63
N TYR A 65 3.00 10.02 4.31
CA TYR A 65 3.49 11.23 3.67
C TYR A 65 2.61 12.47 3.96
N LEU A 66 1.28 12.33 3.87
CA LEU A 66 0.34 13.43 4.12
C LEU A 66 0.32 13.90 5.58
N THR A 67 0.55 12.99 6.52
CA THR A 67 0.60 13.31 7.96
C THR A 67 1.95 13.80 8.45
N GLY A 68 2.98 13.81 7.60
CA GLY A 68 4.36 14.04 8.03
C GLY A 68 4.92 12.91 8.89
N GLY A 69 4.32 11.72 8.79
CA GLY A 69 4.81 10.48 9.37
C GLY A 69 5.98 9.88 8.58
N SER A 70 6.31 8.62 8.89
CA SER A 70 7.40 7.89 8.25
C SER A 70 6.99 6.45 7.98
N ALA A 71 7.49 5.87 6.88
CA ALA A 71 7.21 4.50 6.52
C ALA A 71 8.42 3.85 5.82
N VAL A 72 8.79 2.65 6.27
CA VAL A 72 9.86 1.82 5.72
C VAL A 72 9.42 0.35 5.75
N GLY A 73 9.22 -0.25 4.58
CA GLY A 73 8.68 -1.60 4.47
C GLY A 73 7.31 -1.70 5.14
N LEU A 74 7.11 -2.72 5.97
CA LEU A 74 5.86 -2.92 6.71
C LEU A 74 5.78 -2.11 8.01
N SER A 75 6.83 -1.35 8.37
CA SER A 75 6.85 -0.52 9.57
C SER A 75 6.54 0.93 9.23
N PHE A 76 5.51 1.49 9.86
CA PHE A 76 5.09 2.85 9.60
C PHE A 76 4.53 3.56 10.82
N THR A 77 4.61 4.88 10.80
CA THR A 77 4.12 5.78 11.82
C THR A 77 3.45 6.93 11.13
N VAL A 78 2.22 7.21 11.51
CA VAL A 78 1.52 8.41 11.07
C VAL A 78 1.85 9.58 11.98
N GLY A 79 2.04 10.74 11.36
CA GLY A 79 2.29 11.98 12.07
C GLY A 79 0.99 12.60 12.57
N ASP A 80 0.81 13.91 12.32
CA ASP A 80 -0.36 14.62 12.79
C ASP A 80 -1.62 14.15 12.05
N GLN A 81 -2.64 13.70 12.79
CA GLN A 81 -3.92 13.22 12.24
C GLN A 81 -4.95 14.34 12.02
N ASN A 82 -4.64 15.60 12.33
CA ASN A 82 -5.54 16.73 12.07
C ASN A 82 -5.49 17.19 10.60
N VAL A 83 -4.83 16.45 9.72
CA VAL A 83 -4.87 16.74 8.28
C VAL A 83 -6.29 16.53 7.78
N ASN A 84 -6.95 17.64 7.42
CA ASN A 84 -8.32 17.67 6.93
C ASN A 84 -8.56 16.71 5.73
N ILE A 85 -7.50 16.40 4.99
CA ILE A 85 -7.45 15.51 3.83
C ILE A 85 -7.72 14.04 4.24
N LEU A 86 -7.32 13.62 5.43
CA LEU A 86 -7.40 12.23 5.89
C LEU A 86 -8.66 11.91 6.70
N SER A 87 -9.52 12.90 6.93
CA SER A 87 -10.77 12.72 7.68
C SER A 87 -11.74 11.71 7.02
N LYS A 88 -11.50 11.39 5.73
CA LYS A 88 -12.26 10.38 4.96
C LYS A 88 -11.46 9.12 4.64
N ALA A 89 -10.18 9.06 5.02
CA ALA A 89 -9.36 7.89 4.80
C ALA A 89 -9.68 6.81 5.84
N PRO A 90 -9.55 5.51 5.49
CA PRO A 90 -9.71 4.43 6.46
C PRO A 90 -8.67 4.57 7.59
N PRO A 91 -9.00 4.15 8.82
CA PRO A 91 -8.05 4.15 9.92
C PRO A 91 -6.88 3.20 9.62
N LEU A 92 -5.67 3.59 10.02
CA LEU A 92 -4.44 2.84 9.73
C LEU A 92 -4.45 1.40 10.22
N ASP A 93 -5.11 1.13 11.33
CA ASP A 93 -5.22 -0.21 11.90
C ASP A 93 -5.96 -1.17 10.94
N VAL A 94 -6.94 -0.65 10.21
CA VAL A 94 -7.66 -1.40 9.16
C VAL A 94 -6.75 -1.66 7.97
N LEU A 95 -5.98 -0.66 7.52
CA LEU A 95 -5.01 -0.85 6.44
C LEU A 95 -3.89 -1.84 6.83
N GLN A 96 -3.41 -1.79 8.08
CA GLN A 96 -2.45 -2.77 8.63
C GLN A 96 -3.01 -4.17 8.61
N SER A 97 -4.23 -4.34 9.13
CA SER A 97 -4.90 -5.63 9.20
C SER A 97 -5.12 -6.24 7.80
N GLU A 98 -5.53 -5.43 6.82
CA GLU A 98 -5.66 -5.88 5.43
C GLU A 98 -4.32 -6.28 4.83
N LEU A 99 -3.28 -5.46 5.03
CA LEU A 99 -1.93 -5.72 4.55
C LEU A 99 -1.40 -7.06 5.07
N GLU A 100 -1.52 -7.30 6.39
CA GLU A 100 -1.11 -8.57 7.01
C GLU A 100 -1.93 -9.75 6.50
N ARG A 101 -3.25 -9.57 6.30
CA ARG A 101 -4.13 -10.62 5.78
C ARG A 101 -3.72 -11.04 4.38
N ILE A 102 -3.51 -10.07 3.48
CA ILE A 102 -3.11 -10.33 2.10
C ILE A 102 -1.72 -10.96 2.07
N LEU A 103 -0.77 -10.44 2.87
CA LEU A 103 0.58 -10.98 2.94
C LEU A 103 0.60 -12.44 3.38
N ARG A 104 -0.19 -12.80 4.39
CA ARG A 104 -0.33 -14.19 4.84
C ARG A 104 -0.87 -15.08 3.71
N SER A 105 -1.85 -14.59 2.95
CA SER A 105 -2.38 -15.32 1.79
C SER A 105 -1.32 -15.53 0.69
N LEU A 106 -0.44 -14.55 0.47
CA LEU A 106 0.62 -14.63 -0.54
C LEU A 106 1.81 -15.51 -0.11
N LYS A 107 2.08 -15.59 1.20
CA LYS A 107 3.13 -16.43 1.80
C LYS A 107 2.73 -17.89 1.96
N LEU A 108 1.44 -18.17 2.13
CA LEU A 108 0.97 -19.54 2.19
C LEU A 108 1.25 -20.22 0.83
N PRO A 109 2.00 -21.35 0.79
CA PRO A 109 1.98 -22.17 -0.40
C PRO A 109 0.52 -22.57 -0.62
N TYR A 110 0.05 -22.54 -1.87
CA TYR A 110 -1.24 -23.10 -2.23
C TYR A 110 -1.31 -24.57 -1.76
N VAL A 111 -1.83 -24.81 -0.56
CA VAL A 111 -2.23 -26.13 -0.07
C VAL A 111 -3.66 -26.31 -0.57
N GLY A 112 -3.81 -26.38 -1.89
CA GLY A 112 -4.98 -26.99 -2.49
C GLY A 112 -4.92 -28.48 -2.17
N SER A 113 -5.83 -28.92 -1.32
CA SER A 113 -6.02 -30.29 -0.87
C SER A 113 -5.84 -31.31 -1.99
N ALA A 114 -5.01 -32.33 -1.74
CA ALA A 114 -4.98 -33.58 -2.50
C ALA A 114 -6.19 -34.45 -2.17
#